data_AF-N9NX22-F1
#
_entry.id   AF-N9NX22-F1
#
_cell.length_a   1.000
_cell.length_b   1.000
_cell.length_c   1.000
_cell.angle_alpha   90.00
_cell.angle_beta   90.00
_cell.angle_gamma   90.00
#
_symmetry.space_group_name_H-M   'P 1'
#
loop_
_entity.id
_entity.type
_entity.pdbx_description
1 polymer ?
#
loop_
_entity_poly.entity_id
_entity_poly.type
_entity_poly.pdbx_seq_one_letter_code
_entity_poly.pdbx_strand_id
1 'polypeptide(L)'
;MDSKQYTYRVTWSAEDNEYVGLCAEFPSLSWLDKEQSKAFSRIVDLVGEVVADMISNNEKLPVPLSEKKYSGRFAVCVLSMVHQKLALEAAEHGVSMNRLVSAKLAM
;
A
#
# COMPACT_ATOMS: atom_id res chain seq x y z
N MET A 1 -5.96 -6.32 -18.37
CA MET A 1 -6.01 -5.95 -16.94
C MET A 1 -6.85 -4.70 -16.85
N ASP A 2 -7.84 -4.68 -15.97
CA ASP A 2 -8.75 -3.54 -15.85
C ASP A 2 -8.20 -2.56 -14.81
N SER A 3 -7.92 -1.31 -15.20
CA SER A 3 -7.34 -0.29 -14.30
C SER A 3 -8.23 0.01 -13.09
N LYS A 4 -9.51 -0.39 -13.11
CA LYS A 4 -10.44 -0.20 -11.99
C LYS A 4 -10.19 -1.14 -10.82
N GLN A 5 -9.38 -2.19 -11.01
CA GLN A 5 -9.03 -3.13 -9.94
C GLN A 5 -7.89 -2.63 -9.05
N TYR A 6 -7.23 -1.54 -9.44
CA TYR A 6 -6.16 -0.92 -8.65
C TYR A 6 -6.68 -0.18 -7.41
N THR A 7 -5.82 0.00 -6.42
CA THR A 7 -6.18 0.64 -5.16
C THR A 7 -5.95 2.15 -5.24
N TYR A 8 -7.04 2.90 -5.22
CA TYR A 8 -7.03 4.37 -5.24
C TYR A 8 -7.29 4.93 -3.85
N ARG A 9 -6.60 6.01 -3.50
CA ARG A 9 -6.86 6.79 -2.29
C ARG A 9 -6.93 8.27 -2.62
N VAL A 10 -7.79 9.00 -1.93
CA VAL A 10 -7.85 10.46 -2.01
C VAL A 10 -7.61 11.04 -0.64
N THR A 11 -6.64 11.94 -0.53
CA THR A 11 -6.24 12.57 0.73
C THR A 11 -6.21 14.08 0.57
N TRP A 12 -6.64 14.81 1.59
CA TRP A 12 -6.54 16.28 1.60
C TRP A 12 -5.09 16.70 1.84
N SER A 13 -4.54 17.54 0.95
CA SER A 13 -3.26 18.23 1.16
C SER A 13 -3.54 19.61 1.75
N ALA A 14 -3.11 19.84 2.98
CA ALA A 14 -3.19 21.16 3.59
C ALA A 14 -2.16 22.15 2.99
N GLU A 15 -1.09 21.63 2.39
CA GLU A 15 -0.02 22.43 1.76
C GLU A 15 -0.51 23.04 0.44
N ASP A 16 -1.23 22.25 -0.36
CA ASP A 16 -1.77 22.68 -1.65
C ASP A 16 -3.22 23.19 -1.57
N ASN A 17 -3.88 23.00 -0.41
CA ASN A 17 -5.29 23.30 -0.19
C ASN A 17 -6.21 22.62 -1.22
N GLU A 18 -5.84 21.39 -1.61
CA GLU A 18 -6.46 20.58 -2.65
C GLU A 18 -6.47 19.09 -2.24
N TYR A 19 -7.31 18.30 -2.89
CA TYR A 19 -7.35 16.85 -2.75
C TYR A 19 -6.35 16.17 -3.69
N VAL A 20 -5.52 15.29 -3.14
CA VAL A 20 -4.57 14.45 -3.88
C VAL A 20 -5.17 13.07 -4.08
N GLY A 21 -5.42 12.70 -5.34
CA GLY A 21 -5.69 11.33 -5.76
C GLY A 21 -4.38 10.58 -6.02
N LEU A 22 -4.24 9.39 -5.43
CA LEU A 22 -3.05 8.54 -5.55
C LEU A 22 -3.46 7.11 -5.87
N CYS A 23 -2.63 6.40 -6.64
CA CYS A 23 -2.76 4.97 -6.91
C CYS A 23 -1.64 4.21 -6.19
N ALA A 24 -1.98 3.20 -5.37
CA ALA A 24 -0.98 2.50 -4.57
C ALA A 24 -0.01 1.65 -5.43
N GLU A 25 -0.51 1.12 -6.55
CA GLU A 25 0.27 0.38 -7.54
C GLU A 25 1.16 1.28 -8.41
N PHE A 26 0.81 2.56 -8.52
CA PHE A 26 1.57 3.57 -9.26
C PHE A 26 1.91 4.77 -8.37
N PRO A 27 2.92 4.65 -7.47
CA PRO A 27 3.28 5.71 -6.53
C PRO A 27 3.70 7.03 -7.18
N SER A 28 4.16 6.97 -8.43
CA SER A 28 4.56 8.14 -9.22
C SER A 28 3.37 8.89 -9.84
N LEU A 29 2.17 8.29 -9.87
CA LEU A 29 0.98 8.92 -10.42
C LEU A 29 0.16 9.57 -9.30
N SER A 30 -0.06 10.87 -9.43
CA SER A 30 -0.88 11.66 -8.54
C SER A 30 -1.69 12.69 -9.31
N TRP A 31 -2.89 12.99 -8.83
CA TRP A 31 -3.71 14.08 -9.37
C TRP A 31 -4.18 15.00 -8.26
N LEU A 32 -4.09 16.32 -8.48
CA LEU A 32 -4.55 17.35 -7.54
C LEU A 32 -5.82 17.98 -8.08
N ASP A 33 -6.86 18.09 -7.25
CA ASP A 33 -8.07 18.83 -7.58
C ASP A 33 -8.72 19.43 -6.34
N LYS A 34 -9.43 20.55 -6.50
CA LYS A 34 -10.17 21.22 -5.41
C LYS A 34 -11.35 20.39 -4.89
N GLU A 35 -11.85 19.48 -5.72
CA GLU A 35 -12.98 18.63 -5.39
C GLU A 35 -12.57 17.17 -5.28
N GLN A 36 -12.95 16.52 -4.18
CA GLN A 36 -12.61 15.12 -3.89
C GLN A 36 -13.03 14.16 -5.02
N SER A 37 -14.24 14.33 -5.56
CA SER A 37 -14.77 13.50 -6.64
C SER A 37 -13.96 13.65 -7.92
N LYS A 38 -13.54 14.88 -8.25
CA LYS A 38 -12.72 15.14 -9.45
C LYS A 38 -11.33 14.57 -9.30
N ALA A 39 -10.70 14.74 -8.13
CA ALA A 39 -9.40 14.14 -7.85
C ALA A 39 -9.45 12.62 -8.05
N PHE A 40 -10.53 11.97 -7.61
CA PHE A 40 -10.75 10.53 -7.80
C PHE A 40 -10.97 10.13 -9.27
N SER A 41 -11.92 10.75 -9.97
CA SER A 41 -12.20 10.38 -11.36
C SER A 41 -10.96 10.59 -12.25
N ARG A 42 -10.26 11.71 -12.06
CA ARG A 42 -9.08 12.05 -12.85
C ARG A 42 -7.91 11.09 -12.63
N ILE A 43 -7.66 10.65 -11.39
CA ILE A 43 -6.59 9.66 -11.16
C ILE A 43 -6.94 8.30 -11.78
N VAL A 44 -8.22 7.91 -11.79
CA VAL A 44 -8.66 6.66 -12.43
C VAL A 44 -8.50 6.72 -13.95
N ASP A 45 -8.89 7.84 -14.57
CA ASP A 45 -8.70 8.07 -16.00
C ASP A 45 -7.21 8.06 -16.37
N LEU A 46 -6.38 8.81 -15.62
CA LEU A 46 -4.93 8.88 -15.85
C LEU A 46 -4.27 7.51 -15.77
N VAL A 47 -4.62 6.70 -14.75
CA VAL A 47 -4.09 5.33 -14.63
C VAL A 47 -4.57 4.46 -15.80
N GLY A 48 -5.81 4.65 -16.28
CA GLY A 48 -6.31 3.98 -17.48
C GLY A 48 -5.47 4.30 -18.73
N GLU A 49 -5.13 5.56 -18.94
CA GLU A 49 -4.28 6.01 -20.05
C GLU A 49 -2.88 5.41 -19.97
N VAL A 50 -2.24 5.45 -18.79
CA VAL A 50 -0.91 4.89 -18.57
C VAL A 50 -0.91 3.37 -18.78
N VAL A 51 -1.93 2.66 -18.31
CA VAL A 51 -2.05 1.21 -18.52
C VAL A 51 -2.20 0.89 -20.00
N ALA A 52 -2.99 1.66 -20.75
CA ALA A 52 -3.13 1.48 -22.19
C ALA A 52 -1.82 1.73 -22.95
N ASP A 53 -1.05 2.73 -22.53
CA ASP A 53 0.28 3.03 -23.08
C ASP A 53 1.27 1.89 -22.76
N MET A 54 1.35 1.44 -21.51
CA MET A 54 2.21 0.31 -21.11
C MET A 54 1.87 -0.99 -21.84
N ILE A 55 0.58 -1.26 -22.11
CA ILE A 55 0.16 -2.41 -22.93
C ILE A 55 0.68 -2.27 -24.36
N SER A 56 0.62 -1.07 -24.92
CA SER A 56 1.10 -0.77 -26.28
C SER A 56 2.62 -0.88 -26.38
N ASN A 57 3.33 -0.46 -25.33
CA ASN A 57 4.79 -0.58 -25.19
C ASN A 57 5.25 -1.97 -24.73
N ASN A 58 4.32 -2.91 -24.52
CA ASN A 58 4.58 -4.29 -24.08
C ASN A 58 5.36 -4.35 -22.74
N GLU A 59 5.11 -3.37 -21.85
CA GLU A 59 5.69 -3.27 -20.53
C GLU A 59 4.96 -4.15 -19.49
N LYS A 60 5.63 -4.42 -18.37
CA LYS A 60 5.05 -5.22 -17.28
C LYS A 60 4.16 -4.35 -16.39
N LEU A 61 2.87 -4.61 -16.45
CA LEU A 61 1.90 -3.98 -15.55
C LEU A 61 2.06 -4.50 -14.11
N PRO A 62 1.87 -3.64 -13.09
CA PRO A 62 1.78 -4.08 -11.71
C PRO A 62 0.52 -4.93 -11.51
N VAL A 63 0.63 -5.96 -10.68
CA VAL A 63 -0.49 -6.80 -10.26
C VAL A 63 -1.31 -6.02 -9.22
N PRO A 64 -2.65 -5.94 -9.36
CA PRO A 64 -3.50 -5.28 -8.38
C PRO A 64 -3.27 -5.80 -6.96
N LEU A 65 -3.20 -4.90 -5.98
CA LEU A 65 -2.98 -5.27 -4.58
C LEU A 65 -4.09 -6.19 -4.04
N SER A 66 -5.31 -6.05 -4.57
CA SER A 66 -6.48 -6.86 -4.26
C SER A 66 -6.34 -8.33 -4.71
N GLU A 67 -5.62 -8.58 -5.80
CA GLU A 67 -5.42 -9.93 -6.36
C GLU A 67 -4.10 -10.55 -5.92
N LYS A 68 -3.26 -9.78 -5.23
CA LYS A 68 -1.97 -10.25 -4.73
C LYS A 68 -2.20 -11.28 -3.62
N LYS A 69 -1.67 -12.49 -3.81
CA LYS A 69 -1.63 -13.52 -2.77
C LYS A 69 -0.55 -13.17 -1.75
N TYR A 70 -0.94 -12.87 -0.52
CA TYR A 70 -0.02 -12.63 0.59
C TYR A 70 0.20 -13.93 1.37
N SER A 71 1.47 -14.33 1.53
CA SER A 71 1.84 -15.58 2.22
C SER A 71 1.69 -15.52 3.74
N GLY A 72 1.43 -14.35 4.32
CA GLY A 72 1.42 -14.12 5.77
C GLY A 72 2.80 -14.17 6.43
N ARG A 73 3.87 -14.52 5.69
CA ARG A 73 5.24 -14.51 6.20
C ARG A 73 5.87 -13.13 5.98
N PHE A 74 6.11 -12.42 7.07
CA PHE A 74 6.75 -11.11 7.08
C PHE A 74 8.06 -11.20 7.88
N ALA A 75 9.20 -11.22 7.19
CA ALA A 75 10.51 -11.25 7.82
C ALA A 75 11.02 -9.82 7.99
N VAL A 76 11.24 -9.40 9.25
CA VAL A 76 11.72 -8.05 9.58
C VAL A 76 13.08 -8.16 10.25
N CYS A 77 14.02 -7.33 9.81
CA CYS A 77 15.26 -7.13 10.54
C CYS A 77 15.01 -6.12 11.67
N VAL A 78 15.27 -6.53 12.91
CA VAL A 78 15.17 -5.66 14.10
C VAL A 78 16.52 -5.63 14.80
N LEU A 79 16.80 -4.55 15.53
CA LEU A 79 18.01 -4.44 16.34
C LEU A 79 18.06 -5.56 17.40
N SER A 80 19.27 -5.98 17.78
CA SER A 80 19.50 -7.04 18.77
C SER A 80 18.79 -6.78 20.10
N MET A 81 18.76 -5.53 20.56
CA MET A 81 18.05 -5.13 21.78
C MET A 81 16.53 -5.36 21.69
N VAL A 82 15.92 -5.05 20.53
CA VAL A 82 14.49 -5.26 20.30
C VAL A 82 14.18 -6.75 20.23
N HIS A 83 15.03 -7.52 19.53
CA HIS A 83 14.92 -8.97 19.48
C HIS A 83 14.99 -9.59 20.88
N GLN A 84 15.95 -9.17 21.71
CA GLN A 84 16.08 -9.65 23.08
C GLN A 84 14.83 -9.36 23.91
N LYS A 85 14.30 -8.14 23.82
CA LYS A 85 13.08 -7.74 24.54
C LYS A 85 11.87 -8.58 24.12
N LEU A 86 11.67 -8.79 22.82
CA LEU A 86 10.60 -9.62 22.29
C LEU A 86 10.73 -11.09 22.71
N ALA A 87 11.95 -11.62 22.74
CA ALA A 87 12.21 -12.98 23.18
C ALA A 87 11.91 -13.17 24.68
N LEU A 88 12.26 -12.18 25.51
CA LEU A 88 11.97 -12.19 26.94
C LEU A 88 10.46 -12.10 27.21
N GLU A 89 9.77 -11.13 26.61
CA GLU A 89 8.31 -11.00 26.73
C GLU A 89 7.60 -12.28 26.26
N ALA A 90 8.06 -12.90 25.16
CA ALA A 90 7.48 -14.14 24.66
C ALA A 90 7.65 -15.30 25.64
N ALA A 91 8.81 -15.39 26.30
CA ALA A 91 9.08 -16.39 27.33
C ALA A 91 8.23 -16.17 28.59
N GLU A 92 8.06 -14.94 29.04
CA GLU A 92 7.20 -14.59 30.20
C GLU A 92 5.73 -14.97 29.95
N HIS A 93 5.25 -14.76 28.72
CA HIS A 93 3.89 -15.13 28.32
C HIS A 93 3.75 -16.61 27.91
N GLY A 94 4.83 -17.38 27.83
CA GLY A 94 4.81 -18.78 27.40
C GLY A 94 4.36 -18.98 25.95
N VAL A 95 4.59 -18.01 25.08
CA VAL A 95 4.19 -18.04 23.66
C VAL A 95 5.39 -17.94 22.73
N SER A 96 5.21 -18.29 21.45
CA SER A 96 6.26 -18.05 20.46
C SER A 96 6.40 -16.56 20.17
N MET A 97 7.63 -16.13 19.86
CA MET A 97 7.91 -14.75 19.49
C MET A 97 7.07 -14.28 18.30
N ASN A 98 6.88 -15.14 17.28
CA ASN A 98 5.99 -14.83 16.16
C ASN A 98 4.56 -14.57 16.62
N ARG A 99 4.01 -15.36 17.55
CA ARG A 99 2.65 -15.17 18.08
C ARG A 99 2.52 -13.85 18.83
N LEU A 100 3.51 -13.49 19.64
CA LEU A 100 3.55 -12.22 20.35
C LEU A 100 3.62 -11.03 19.38
N VAL A 101 4.49 -11.11 18.37
CA VAL A 101 4.61 -10.05 17.34
C VAL A 101 3.34 -9.93 16.51
N SER A 102 2.73 -11.04 16.09
CA SER A 102 1.46 -11.02 15.37
C SER A 102 0.33 -10.38 16.17
N ALA A 103 0.26 -10.65 17.49
CA ALA A 103 -0.74 -10.02 18.36
C ALA A 103 -0.52 -8.50 18.49
N LYS A 104 0.75 -8.05 18.60
CA LYS A 104 1.08 -6.62 18.65
C LYS A 104 0.85 -5.89 17.31
N LEU A 105 0.98 -6.58 16.17
CA LEU A 105 0.76 -6.00 14.83
C LEU A 105 -0.73 -5.93 14.43
N ALA A 106 -1.59 -6.73 15.06
CA ALA A 106 -3.02 -6.75 14.79
C ALA A 106 -3.79 -5.66 15.56
N MET A 107 -3.11 -4.96 16.47
CA MET A 107 -3.62 -3.83 17.26
C MET A 107 -3.24 -2.51 16.59
#